data_AF-A0A2G8JMM9-F1
#
_entry.id   AF-A0A2G8JMM9-F1
#
_cell.length_a   1.000
_cell.length_b   1.000
_cell.length_c   1.000
_cell.angle_alpha   90.00
_cell.angle_beta   90.00
_cell.angle_gamma   90.00
#
_symmetry.space_group_name_H-M   'P 1'
#
loop_
_entity.id
_entity.type
_entity.pdbx_description
1 polymer ?
#
loop_
_entity_poly.entity_id
_entity_poly.type
_entity_poly.pdbx_seq_one_letter_code
_entity_poly.pdbx_strand_id
1 'polypeptide(L)'
;AFLVPYFLMLIFAGIPLMFLEMSFGQYASQGVISLWNAVPCMRGIGIGILIAMTLAKVPYMMITAYCFYYLFASFKKKLPWVGCHNDWNTVYCSELLKECLNHSSLIVANGSCVLPNSITSSELRDYGVQELSLGNYDFSNYTDPFDGQRVPL
;
A
#
# COMPACT_ATOMS: atom_id res chain seq x y z
N ALA A 1 -27.44 3.49 5.74
CA ALA A 1 -28.17 2.21 5.83
C ALA A 1 -27.92 1.36 4.57
N PHE A 2 -26.79 0.62 4.53
CA PHE A 2 -26.42 -0.27 3.41
C PHE A 2 -26.72 -1.76 3.73
N LEU A 3 -26.68 -2.13 5.01
CA LEU A 3 -26.87 -3.51 5.45
C LEU A 3 -28.27 -4.06 5.16
N VAL A 4 -29.31 -3.23 5.32
CA VAL A 4 -30.71 -3.65 5.08
C VAL A 4 -30.93 -4.10 3.62
N PRO A 5 -30.62 -3.29 2.59
CA PRO A 5 -30.75 -3.75 1.21
C PRO A 5 -29.77 -4.87 0.85
N TYR A 6 -28.57 -4.90 1.45
CA TYR A 6 -27.60 -6.00 1.25
C TYR A 6 -28.18 -7.35 1.68
N PHE A 7 -28.74 -7.46 2.89
CA PHE A 7 -29.30 -8.72 3.38
C PHE A 7 -30.53 -9.17 2.57
N LEU A 8 -31.38 -8.23 2.15
CA LEU A 8 -32.53 -8.56 1.28
C LEU A 8 -32.05 -9.15 -0.06
N MET A 9 -31.10 -8.50 -0.73
CA MET A 9 -30.55 -9.02 -1.99
C MET A 9 -29.79 -10.34 -1.81
N LEU A 10 -29.10 -10.52 -0.68
CA LEU A 10 -28.39 -11.77 -0.38
C LEU A 10 -29.38 -12.94 -0.22
N ILE A 11 -30.47 -12.76 0.53
CA ILE A 11 -31.43 -13.82 0.80
C ILE A 11 -32.28 -14.13 -0.43
N PHE A 12 -32.74 -13.12 -1.17
CA PHE A 12 -33.66 -13.31 -2.29
C PHE A 12 -32.99 -13.57 -3.63
N ALA A 13 -31.74 -13.13 -3.83
CA ALA A 13 -31.03 -13.34 -5.10
C ALA A 13 -29.71 -14.10 -4.92
N GLY A 14 -28.85 -13.70 -3.99
CA GLY A 14 -27.51 -14.28 -3.83
C GLY A 14 -27.54 -15.77 -3.48
N ILE A 15 -28.22 -16.13 -2.39
CA ILE A 15 -28.32 -17.51 -1.90
C ILE A 15 -29.02 -18.42 -2.92
N PRO A 16 -30.19 -18.04 -3.50
CA PRO A 16 -30.84 -18.87 -4.51
C PRO A 16 -29.99 -19.11 -5.76
N LEU A 17 -29.27 -18.09 -6.26
CA LEU A 17 -28.40 -18.23 -7.44
C LEU A 17 -27.20 -19.15 -7.15
N MET A 18 -26.55 -18.97 -6.00
CA MET A 18 -25.42 -19.83 -5.60
C MET A 18 -25.86 -21.29 -5.41
N PHE A 19 -27.04 -21.51 -4.81
CA PHE A 19 -27.58 -22.85 -4.64
C PHE A 19 -27.92 -23.50 -6.00
N LEU A 20 -28.50 -22.75 -6.93
CA LEU A 20 -28.80 -23.22 -8.28
C LEU A 20 -27.50 -23.61 -9.01
N GLU A 21 -26.49 -22.76 -9.00
CA GLU A 21 -25.20 -23.03 -9.65
C GLU A 21 -24.53 -24.29 -9.08
N MET A 22 -24.49 -24.41 -7.75
CA MET A 22 -23.88 -25.58 -7.09
C MET A 22 -24.66 -26.87 -7.36
N SER A 23 -26.00 -26.83 -7.27
CA SER A 23 -26.84 -28.00 -7.55
C SER A 23 -26.73 -28.43 -9.02
N PHE A 24 -26.72 -27.47 -9.95
CA PHE A 24 -26.57 -27.74 -11.37
C PHE A 24 -25.19 -28.31 -11.71
N GLY A 25 -24.13 -27.74 -11.14
CA GLY A 25 -22.77 -28.26 -11.27
C GLY A 25 -22.60 -29.67 -10.70
N GLN A 26 -23.19 -29.95 -9.54
CA GLN A 26 -23.17 -31.28 -8.94
C GLN A 26 -23.96 -32.31 -9.76
N TYR A 27 -25.17 -31.95 -10.21
CA TYR A 27 -26.02 -32.84 -11.02
C TYR A 27 -25.34 -33.21 -12.34
N ALA A 28 -24.76 -32.23 -13.03
CA ALA A 28 -24.10 -32.47 -14.30
C ALA A 28 -22.74 -33.16 -14.15
N SER A 29 -22.03 -32.95 -13.03
CA SER A 29 -20.67 -33.48 -12.78
C SER A 29 -19.72 -33.29 -13.97
N GLN A 30 -19.86 -32.16 -14.66
CA GLN A 30 -19.12 -31.81 -15.86
C GLN A 30 -18.51 -30.41 -15.74
N GLY A 31 -17.43 -30.18 -16.47
CA GLY A 31 -16.78 -28.87 -16.54
C GLY A 31 -17.68 -27.82 -17.23
N VAL A 32 -17.38 -26.54 -16.99
CA VAL A 32 -18.23 -25.40 -17.39
C VAL A 32 -18.56 -25.32 -18.89
N ILE A 33 -17.71 -25.87 -19.76
CA ILE A 33 -17.97 -25.94 -21.21
C ILE A 33 -18.85 -27.15 -21.56
N SER A 34 -18.54 -28.32 -20.98
CA SER A 34 -19.25 -29.56 -21.28
C SER A 34 -20.67 -29.55 -20.72
N LEU A 35 -20.89 -28.83 -19.62
CA LEU A 35 -22.20 -28.60 -19.00
C LEU A 35 -23.26 -28.11 -19.99
N TRP A 36 -22.88 -27.20 -20.89
CA TRP A 36 -23.79 -26.63 -21.88
C TRP A 36 -24.01 -27.51 -23.12
N ASN A 37 -23.41 -28.70 -23.18
CA ASN A 37 -23.76 -29.69 -24.21
C ASN A 37 -25.20 -30.21 -24.05
N ALA A 38 -25.78 -30.11 -22.84
CA ALA A 38 -27.20 -30.39 -22.59
C ALA A 38 -28.14 -29.43 -23.35
N VAL A 39 -27.72 -28.18 -23.56
CA VAL A 39 -28.47 -27.16 -24.33
C VAL A 39 -27.51 -26.49 -25.33
N PRO A 40 -27.31 -27.07 -26.52
CA PRO A 40 -26.28 -26.64 -27.48
C PRO A 40 -26.39 -25.17 -27.91
N CYS A 41 -27.60 -24.60 -27.90
CA CYS A 41 -27.84 -23.18 -28.19
C CYS A 41 -27.10 -22.25 -27.20
N MET A 42 -26.88 -22.68 -25.96
CA MET A 42 -26.27 -21.88 -24.89
C MET A 42 -24.77 -22.19 -24.69
N ARG A 43 -24.14 -22.94 -25.61
CA ARG A 43 -22.72 -23.32 -25.49
C ARG A 43 -21.76 -22.12 -25.41
N GLY A 44 -22.15 -20.98 -25.99
CA GLY A 44 -21.40 -19.72 -25.89
C GLY A 44 -21.27 -19.18 -24.45
N ILE A 45 -22.22 -19.51 -23.57
CA ILE A 45 -22.19 -19.10 -22.15
C ILE A 45 -21.02 -19.74 -21.42
N GLY A 46 -20.77 -21.03 -21.65
CA GLY A 46 -19.62 -21.73 -21.04
C GLY A 46 -18.27 -21.12 -21.43
N ILE A 47 -18.12 -20.73 -22.70
CA ILE A 47 -16.90 -20.06 -23.19
C ILE A 47 -16.79 -18.64 -22.59
N GLY A 48 -17.90 -17.90 -22.54
CA GLY A 48 -17.95 -16.57 -21.94
C GLY A 48 -17.57 -16.57 -20.46
N ILE A 49 -18.10 -17.54 -19.70
CA ILE A 49 -17.74 -17.75 -18.28
C ILE A 49 -16.24 -18.03 -18.16
N LEU A 50 -15.67 -18.90 -18.99
CA LEU A 50 -14.24 -19.22 -18.95
C LEU A 50 -13.37 -17.98 -19.20
N ILE A 51 -13.71 -17.16 -20.20
CA ILE A 51 -12.99 -15.92 -20.50
C ILE A 51 -13.10 -14.94 -19.32
N ALA A 52 -14.31 -14.71 -18.81
CA ALA A 52 -14.55 -13.81 -17.68
C ALA A 52 -13.80 -14.24 -16.42
N MET A 53 -13.83 -15.54 -16.09
CA MET A 53 -13.09 -16.11 -14.97
C MET A 53 -11.58 -15.91 -15.16
N THR A 54 -11.06 -16.15 -16.35
CA THR A 54 -9.62 -15.99 -16.65
C THR A 54 -9.18 -14.55 -16.44
N LEU A 55 -9.94 -13.59 -17.00
CA LEU A 55 -9.66 -12.15 -16.83
C LEU A 55 -9.73 -11.71 -15.36
N ALA A 56 -10.68 -12.23 -14.59
CA ALA A 56 -10.79 -11.95 -13.16
C ALA A 56 -9.68 -12.59 -12.32
N LYS A 57 -9.14 -13.74 -12.75
CA LYS A 57 -8.06 -14.45 -12.02
C LYS A 57 -6.71 -13.77 -12.13
N VAL A 58 -6.41 -13.06 -13.22
CA VAL A 58 -5.13 -12.36 -13.41
C VAL A 58 -4.85 -11.33 -12.30
N PRO A 59 -5.69 -10.31 -12.05
CA PRO A 59 -5.46 -9.35 -10.97
C PRO A 59 -5.54 -10.01 -9.58
N TYR A 60 -6.34 -11.06 -9.42
CA TYR A 60 -6.44 -11.79 -8.15
C TYR A 60 -5.13 -12.50 -7.78
N MET A 61 -4.47 -13.16 -8.75
CA MET A 61 -3.17 -13.79 -8.55
C MET A 61 -2.09 -12.75 -8.22
N MET A 62 -2.12 -11.58 -8.86
CA MET A 62 -1.22 -10.46 -8.56
C MET A 62 -1.37 -10.00 -7.10
N ILE A 63 -2.60 -9.75 -6.63
CA ILE A 63 -2.85 -9.35 -5.23
C ILE A 63 -2.42 -10.45 -4.27
N THR A 64 -2.73 -11.72 -4.58
CA THR A 64 -2.32 -12.87 -3.77
C THR A 64 -0.80 -12.96 -3.65
N ALA A 65 -0.06 -12.71 -4.73
CA ALA A 65 1.40 -12.67 -4.71
C ALA A 65 1.94 -11.55 -3.81
N TYR A 66 1.33 -10.35 -3.84
CA TYR A 66 1.67 -9.28 -2.90
C TYR A 66 1.40 -9.67 -1.45
N CYS A 67 0.25 -10.31 -1.15
CA CYS A 67 -0.04 -10.79 0.19
C CYS A 67 1.03 -11.78 0.70
N PHE A 68 1.46 -12.74 -0.12
CA PHE A 68 2.54 -13.65 0.25
C PHE A 68 3.87 -12.92 0.44
N TYR A 69 4.22 -11.97 -0.42
CA TYR A 69 5.42 -11.16 -0.27
C TYR A 69 5.44 -10.42 1.08
N TYR A 70 4.37 -9.70 1.40
CA TYR A 70 4.26 -8.97 2.67
C TYR A 70 4.17 -9.89 3.89
N LEU A 71 3.56 -11.08 3.76
CA LEU A 71 3.54 -12.11 4.81
C LEU A 71 4.97 -12.54 5.18
N PHE A 72 5.77 -12.94 4.20
CA PHE A 72 7.16 -13.35 4.46
C PHE A 72 8.03 -12.18 4.91
N ALA A 73 7.81 -10.98 4.38
CA ALA A 73 8.49 -9.76 4.83
C ALA A 73 8.20 -9.42 6.30
N SER A 74 7.04 -9.84 6.83
CA SER A 74 6.63 -9.61 8.22
C SER A 74 7.37 -10.50 9.23
N PHE A 75 8.06 -11.56 8.80
CA PHE A 75 8.87 -12.41 9.69
C PHE A 75 10.25 -11.82 10.03
N LYS A 76 10.60 -10.66 9.46
CA LYS A 76 11.82 -9.94 9.83
C LYS A 76 11.67 -9.29 11.21
N LYS A 77 12.76 -9.25 12.00
CA LYS A 77 12.78 -8.61 13.33
C LYS A 77 12.39 -7.12 13.29
N LYS A 78 12.87 -6.40 12.28
CA LYS A 78 12.45 -5.03 11.95
C LYS A 78 11.70 -5.10 10.62
N LEU A 79 10.47 -4.58 10.61
CA LEU A 79 9.63 -4.59 9.42
C LEU A 79 10.22 -3.63 8.38
N PRO A 80 10.24 -4.01 7.08
CA PRO A 80 10.94 -3.21 6.07
C PRO A 80 10.23 -1.88 5.74
N TRP A 81 8.95 -1.72 6.08
CA TRP A 81 8.21 -0.46 5.97
C TRP A 81 8.25 0.40 7.24
N VAL A 82 9.07 0.03 8.23
CA VAL A 82 9.31 0.84 9.43
C VAL A 82 10.67 1.52 9.31
N GLY A 83 10.68 2.85 9.30
CA GLY A 83 11.89 3.63 9.12
C GLY A 83 12.18 4.06 7.69
N CYS A 84 13.09 5.03 7.58
CA CYS A 84 13.56 5.57 6.31
C CYS A 84 14.85 4.89 5.78
N HIS A 85 15.34 3.82 6.43
CA HIS A 85 16.63 3.17 6.16
C HIS A 85 16.64 2.10 5.06
N ASN A 86 15.93 2.34 3.96
CA ASN A 86 15.92 1.40 2.83
C ASN A 86 16.25 2.14 1.54
N ASP A 87 16.80 1.41 0.57
CA ASP A 87 17.25 1.96 -0.71
C ASP A 87 16.10 2.55 -1.57
N TRP A 88 14.85 2.11 -1.32
CA TRP A 88 13.66 2.62 -1.99
C TRP A 88 13.05 3.86 -1.32
N ASN A 89 13.56 4.27 -0.16
CA ASN A 89 13.06 5.45 0.52
C ASN A 89 13.65 6.73 -0.11
N THR A 90 12.83 7.77 -0.15
CA THR A 90 13.21 9.08 -0.70
C THR A 90 13.45 10.09 0.42
N VAL A 91 14.01 11.25 0.07
CA VAL A 91 14.24 12.39 0.98
C VAL A 91 12.95 12.91 1.64
N TYR A 92 11.80 12.59 1.05
CA TYR A 92 10.46 12.93 1.55
C TYR A 92 9.97 12.02 2.68
N CYS A 93 10.76 11.04 3.10
CA CYS A 93 10.39 10.18 4.21
C CYS A 93 10.33 10.99 5.53
N SER A 94 9.20 10.92 6.24
CA SER A 94 8.96 11.77 7.42
C SER A 94 9.79 11.40 8.65
N GLU A 95 10.13 10.13 8.85
CA GLU A 95 10.97 9.72 9.97
C GLU A 95 12.43 10.18 9.82
N LEU A 96 12.89 10.45 8.60
CA LEU A 96 14.27 10.92 8.34
C LEU A 96 14.53 12.24 9.07
N LEU A 97 13.56 13.16 9.07
CA LEU A 97 13.67 14.43 9.79
C LEU A 97 13.75 14.23 11.30
N LYS A 98 12.91 13.35 11.84
CA LYS A 98 12.88 13.06 13.28
C LYS A 98 14.21 12.46 13.75
N GLU A 99 14.78 11.57 12.95
CA GLU A 99 16.08 10.97 13.23
C GLU A 99 17.21 12.00 13.17
N CYS A 100 17.22 12.89 12.18
CA CYS A 100 18.20 13.98 12.10
C CYS A 100 18.16 14.89 13.32
N LEU A 101 16.97 15.41 13.67
CA LEU A 101 16.83 16.32 14.80
C LEU A 101 17.22 15.66 16.13
N ASN A 102 16.98 14.35 16.29
CA ASN A 102 17.41 13.60 17.47
C ASN A 102 18.94 13.53 17.61
N HIS A 103 19.68 13.62 16.50
CA HIS A 103 21.14 13.69 16.47
C HIS A 103 21.68 15.13 16.47
N SER A 104 20.84 16.14 16.76
CA SER A 104 21.20 17.57 16.68
C SER A 104 21.73 17.98 15.30
N SER A 105 21.26 17.30 14.25
CA SER A 105 21.55 17.60 12.85
C SER A 105 20.30 18.10 12.13
N LEU A 106 20.49 18.79 11.02
CA LEU A 106 19.43 19.35 10.19
C LEU A 106 19.45 18.74 8.79
N ILE A 107 18.28 18.69 8.15
CA ILE A 107 18.16 18.28 6.75
C ILE A 107 18.34 19.52 5.87
N VAL A 108 19.26 19.44 4.92
CA VAL A 108 19.46 20.46 3.88
C VAL A 108 18.64 20.14 2.63
N ALA A 109 18.48 21.11 1.74
CA ALA A 109 17.75 20.97 0.47
C ALA A 109 18.27 19.84 -0.45
N ASN A 110 19.52 19.36 -0.25
CA ASN A 110 20.06 18.19 -0.94
C ASN A 110 19.58 16.85 -0.34
N GLY A 111 18.72 16.88 0.68
CA GLY A 111 18.18 15.71 1.35
C GLY A 111 19.15 15.00 2.29
N SER A 112 20.37 15.52 2.49
CA SER A 112 21.35 14.97 3.42
C SER A 112 21.19 15.56 4.82
N CYS A 113 21.56 14.73 5.80
CA CYS A 113 21.52 15.05 7.23
C CYS A 113 22.91 15.54 7.66
N VAL A 114 23.04 16.82 8.02
CA VAL A 114 24.35 17.45 8.29
C VAL A 114 24.38 18.15 9.65
N LEU A 115 25.55 18.20 10.27
CA LEU A 115 25.73 18.94 11.52
C LEU A 115 25.74 20.45 11.24
N PRO A 116 25.23 21.28 12.16
CA PRO A 116 25.23 22.74 12.00
C PRO A 116 26.61 23.32 11.72
N ASN A 117 27.67 22.74 12.33
CA ASN A 117 29.05 23.23 12.21
C ASN A 117 29.67 22.99 10.82
N SER A 118 29.07 22.14 9.99
CA SER A 118 29.59 21.80 8.66
C SER A 118 29.08 22.71 7.54
N ILE A 119 28.11 23.58 7.83
CA ILE A 119 27.48 24.48 6.87
C ILE A 119 27.71 25.94 7.25
N THR A 120 27.49 26.85 6.30
CA THR A 120 27.80 28.27 6.51
C THR A 120 26.79 28.92 7.46
N SER A 121 27.23 29.85 8.30
CA SER A 121 26.35 30.58 9.23
C SER A 121 25.22 31.36 8.55
N SER A 122 25.35 31.70 7.26
CA SER A 122 24.27 32.26 6.45
C SER A 122 23.19 31.21 6.12
N GLU A 123 23.59 30.01 5.68
CA GLU A 123 22.65 28.92 5.38
C GLU A 123 21.94 28.44 6.65
N LEU A 124 22.63 28.43 7.80
CA LEU A 124 22.02 28.11 9.10
C LEU A 124 20.82 29.02 9.41
N ARG A 125 20.97 30.31 9.11
CA ARG A 125 19.93 31.33 9.34
C ARG A 125 18.75 31.14 8.38
N ASP A 126 19.01 30.72 7.14
CA ASP A 126 17.95 30.42 6.17
C ASP A 126 17.07 29.25 6.64
N TYR A 127 17.65 28.26 7.33
CA TYR A 127 16.90 27.18 7.99
C TYR A 127 16.32 27.55 9.36
N GLY A 128 16.48 28.79 9.83
CA GLY A 128 15.94 29.25 11.11
C GLY A 128 16.66 28.74 12.36
N VAL A 129 17.89 28.22 12.23
CA VAL A 129 18.70 27.69 13.33
C VAL A 129 19.66 28.78 13.85
N GLN A 130 19.73 28.95 15.18
CA GLN A 130 20.60 29.95 15.82
C GLN A 130 21.72 29.28 16.63
N GLU A 131 22.93 29.83 16.58
CA GLU A 131 24.05 29.39 17.41
C GLU A 131 23.97 30.04 18.80
N LEU A 132 23.93 29.24 19.87
CA LEU A 132 24.07 29.72 21.24
C LEU A 132 25.55 29.80 21.63
N SER A 133 25.84 30.63 22.64
CA SER A 133 27.13 30.58 23.33
C SER A 133 27.36 29.18 23.90
N LEU A 134 28.56 28.61 23.69
CA LEU A 134 29.02 27.24 24.03
C LEU A 134 28.91 26.17 22.92
N GLY A 135 28.65 26.53 21.66
CA GLY A 135 28.64 25.56 20.54
C GLY A 135 27.40 24.67 20.50
N ASN A 136 26.33 25.09 21.19
CA ASN A 136 25.00 24.51 21.09
C ASN A 136 24.17 25.31 20.08
N TYR A 137 23.21 24.66 19.42
CA TYR A 137 22.34 25.29 18.42
C TYR A 137 20.87 25.20 18.85
N ASP A 138 20.09 26.25 18.61
CA ASP A 138 18.65 26.28 18.82
C ASP A 138 17.92 25.84 17.55
N PHE A 139 17.09 24.81 17.67
CA PHE A 139 16.24 24.28 16.61
C PHE A 139 14.76 24.64 16.78
N SER A 140 14.41 25.48 17.77
CA SER A 140 13.02 25.85 18.08
C SER A 140 12.25 26.44 16.91
N ASN A 141 12.95 27.16 16.01
CA ASN A 141 12.39 27.78 14.82
C ASN A 141 12.93 27.16 13.51
N TYR A 142 13.39 25.91 13.58
CA TYR A 142 13.88 25.20 12.39
C TYR A 142 12.79 25.08 11.34
N THR A 143 13.09 25.52 10.13
CA THR A 143 12.20 25.39 8.96
C THR A 143 12.70 24.27 8.07
N ASP A 144 11.87 23.25 7.90
CA ASP A 144 12.18 22.11 7.05
C ASP A 144 12.01 22.47 5.56
N PRO A 145 13.04 22.27 4.71
CA PRO A 145 12.93 22.55 3.28
C PRO A 145 11.89 21.70 2.54
N PHE A 146 11.47 20.55 3.12
CA PHE A 146 10.48 19.65 2.53
C PHE A 146 9.14 19.65 3.26
N ASP A 147 8.87 20.68 4.07
CA ASP A 147 7.62 20.78 4.82
C ASP A 147 6.41 20.77 3.86
N GLY A 148 5.42 19.93 4.17
CA GLY A 148 4.25 19.67 3.30
C GLY A 148 4.47 18.69 2.13
N GLN A 149 5.71 18.34 1.79
CA GLN A 149 6.01 17.28 0.81
C GLN A 149 6.35 15.94 1.48
N ARG A 150 6.56 15.93 2.79
CA ARG A 150 6.86 14.71 3.53
C ARG A 150 5.70 13.74 3.52
N VAL A 151 6.00 12.48 3.21
CA VAL A 151 5.02 11.39 3.23
C VAL A 151 4.99 10.80 4.64
N PRO A 152 3.83 10.82 5.34
CA PRO A 152 3.68 10.10 6.59
C PRO A 152 3.76 8.59 6.33
N LEU A 153 4.35 7.86 7.26
CA LEU A 153 4.19 6.40 7.34
C LEU A 153 2.77 6.05 7.79
#